data_AF-A0A9D8MTM8-F1
#
_entry.id   AF-A0A9D8MTM8-F1
#
_cell.length_a   1.000
_cell.length_b   1.000
_cell.length_c   1.000
_cell.angle_alpha   90.00
_cell.angle_beta   90.00
_cell.angle_gamma   90.00
#
_symmetry.space_group_name_H-M   'P 1'
#
loop_
_entity.id
_entity.type
_entity.pdbx_description
1 polymer ?
#
loop_
_entity_poly.entity_id
_entity_poly.type
_entity_poly.pdbx_seq_one_letter_code
_entity_poly.pdbx_strand_id
1 'polypeptide(L)'
;MKHSSFLVALIALFSVMTSCRQHPTEPQALSLQVVNSTVEALHQQYPETPYSDIIERGVRQAAALWQTDDGTEDEFKTFAMENFAATEEERTALFLSLSRIMENLNKSADMLTVELLKPTQLTNVGEPTAADWIMSGYGAGAHFSEDLFANKLAFVTILNFPFYTLEEKNMLGASWSRIEWAQARLGDVFTQRIPAAVNALLSQKYADAENYIADYNICMDRLRTCDGRQLFPDGMLLLSHWNLRDELKADYSDPLVTDSFGRLVNEKQEMIYDVMQRIVRQEIPAAVINNNEPLWYPESNRVEGVAAEREADIRYQRILDVFHAMQQADR
;
A
#
# COMPACT_ATOMS: atom_id res chain seq x y z
N MET A 1 -23.22 48.82 52.96
CA MET A 1 -22.36 47.69 53.35
C MET A 1 -21.74 47.12 52.08
N LYS A 2 -20.41 47.24 52.00
CA LYS A 2 -19.43 46.33 51.38
C LYS A 2 -19.55 45.89 49.89
N HIS A 3 -18.44 46.19 49.19
CA HIS A 3 -17.82 45.61 47.98
C HIS A 3 -18.26 46.20 46.62
N SER A 4 -17.38 46.93 45.88
CA SER A 4 -16.21 46.48 45.08
C SER A 4 -16.60 45.44 44.03
N SER A 5 -16.20 45.47 42.76
CA SER A 5 -15.24 46.25 41.98
C SER A 5 -15.38 45.83 40.50
N PHE A 6 -14.90 46.68 39.59
CA PHE A 6 -14.32 46.30 38.28
C PHE A 6 -15.24 45.72 37.19
N LEU A 7 -15.75 46.60 36.32
CA LEU A 7 -16.15 46.26 34.95
C LEU A 7 -14.95 46.54 34.03
N VAL A 8 -14.18 45.50 33.71
CA VAL A 8 -13.06 45.57 32.76
C VAL A 8 -13.59 45.37 31.35
N ALA A 9 -13.28 46.34 30.49
CA ALA A 9 -13.46 46.27 29.06
C ALA A 9 -12.65 45.09 28.47
N LEU A 10 -13.32 44.23 27.71
CA LEU A 10 -12.65 43.30 26.80
C LEU A 10 -13.19 43.55 25.38
N ILE A 11 -12.50 44.43 24.67
CA ILE A 11 -12.60 44.55 23.22
C ILE A 11 -11.87 43.33 22.66
N ALA A 12 -12.61 42.29 22.27
CA ALA A 12 -12.05 41.17 21.53
C ALA A 12 -11.90 41.59 20.06
N LEU A 13 -10.65 41.77 19.65
CA LEU A 13 -10.20 41.86 18.26
C LEU A 13 -10.80 40.70 17.45
N PHE A 14 -11.68 41.02 16.50
CA PHE A 14 -11.99 40.14 15.38
C PHE A 14 -10.86 40.28 14.35
N SER A 15 -9.72 39.65 14.61
CA SER A 15 -8.67 39.48 13.60
C SER A 15 -9.13 38.42 12.61
N VAL A 16 -9.51 38.91 11.43
CA VAL A 16 -9.76 38.14 10.21
C VAL A 16 -8.54 37.27 9.93
N MET A 17 -8.64 35.97 10.25
CA MET A 17 -7.76 34.96 9.67
C MET A 17 -8.30 34.63 8.28
N THR A 18 -7.99 35.49 7.31
CA THR A 18 -7.90 35.08 5.91
C THR A 18 -6.79 34.04 5.85
N SER A 19 -7.16 32.77 6.01
CA SER A 19 -6.34 31.66 5.57
C SER A 19 -6.20 31.82 4.06
N CYS A 20 -5.08 32.41 3.63
CA CYS A 20 -4.60 32.22 2.28
C CYS A 20 -4.42 30.72 2.12
N ARG A 21 -5.42 30.05 1.53
CA ARG A 21 -5.18 28.88 0.71
C ARG A 21 -4.26 29.35 -0.41
N GLN A 22 -2.95 29.33 -0.15
CA GLN A 22 -1.99 29.24 -1.23
C GLN A 22 -2.36 27.95 -1.96
N HIS A 23 -2.89 28.10 -3.17
CA HIS A 23 -2.80 27.02 -4.13
C HIS A 23 -1.33 26.60 -4.18
N PRO A 24 -1.01 25.29 -4.19
CA PRO A 24 0.36 24.87 -4.40
C PRO A 24 0.81 25.52 -5.70
N THR A 25 1.78 26.44 -5.62
CA THR A 25 2.48 26.93 -6.79
C THR A 25 3.04 25.69 -7.45
N GLU A 26 2.70 25.44 -8.73
CA GLU A 26 3.31 24.32 -9.45
C GLU A 26 4.83 24.40 -9.26
N PRO A 27 5.49 23.29 -8.86
CA PRO A 27 6.92 23.31 -8.63
C PRO A 27 7.60 23.78 -9.92
N GLN A 28 8.30 24.91 -9.83
CA GLN A 28 8.99 25.47 -10.96
C GLN A 28 10.19 24.56 -11.27
N ALA A 29 10.10 23.82 -12.37
CA ALA A 29 11.18 22.96 -12.82
C ALA A 29 12.46 23.77 -13.03
N LEU A 30 13.61 23.18 -12.68
CA LEU A 30 14.93 23.77 -12.94
C LEU A 30 15.11 24.06 -14.43
N SER A 31 15.74 25.19 -14.75
CA SER A 31 16.00 25.54 -16.14
C SER A 31 16.94 24.53 -16.81
N LEU A 32 16.70 24.23 -18.09
CA LEU A 32 17.59 23.37 -18.89
C LEU A 32 19.02 23.90 -18.93
N GLN A 33 19.19 25.22 -18.83
CA GLN A 33 20.50 25.87 -18.75
C GLN A 33 21.27 25.42 -17.50
N VAL A 34 20.62 25.40 -16.34
CA VAL A 34 21.25 24.97 -15.09
C VAL A 34 21.60 23.49 -15.15
N VAL A 35 20.67 22.64 -15.59
CA VAL A 35 20.90 21.20 -15.76
C VAL A 35 22.12 20.92 -16.64
N ASN A 36 22.16 21.53 -17.83
CA ASN A 36 23.29 21.33 -18.76
C ASN A 36 24.60 21.88 -18.19
N SER A 37 24.57 23.05 -17.54
CA SER A 37 25.78 23.63 -16.92
C SER A 37 26.31 22.80 -15.74
N THR A 38 25.45 22.06 -15.04
CA THR A 38 25.83 21.15 -13.96
C THR A 38 26.46 19.88 -14.52
N VAL A 39 25.89 19.32 -15.60
CA VAL A 39 26.49 18.18 -16.33
C VAL A 39 27.87 18.55 -16.86
N GLU A 40 28.01 19.70 -17.52
CA GLU A 40 29.30 20.20 -18.02
C GLU A 40 30.32 20.39 -16.90
N ALA A 41 29.90 20.95 -15.77
CA ALA A 41 30.78 21.17 -14.62
C ALA A 41 31.28 19.84 -14.01
N LEU A 42 30.42 18.82 -13.91
CA LEU A 42 30.81 17.49 -13.43
C LEU A 42 31.78 16.80 -14.40
N HIS A 43 31.55 16.87 -15.72
CA HIS A 43 32.50 16.34 -16.69
C HIS A 43 33.86 17.06 -16.66
N GLN A 44 33.87 18.38 -16.41
CA GLN A 44 35.10 19.14 -16.26
C GLN A 44 35.85 18.79 -14.97
N GLN A 45 35.14 18.53 -13.87
CA GLN A 45 35.74 18.14 -12.60
C GLN A 45 36.25 16.69 -12.63
N TYR A 46 35.54 15.80 -13.32
CA TYR A 46 35.82 14.36 -13.37
C TYR A 46 35.98 13.83 -14.80
N PRO A 47 36.96 14.29 -15.59
CA PRO A 47 37.08 13.93 -17.00
C PRO A 47 37.39 12.44 -17.25
N GLU A 48 38.00 11.77 -16.28
CA GLU A 48 38.44 10.36 -16.38
C GLU A 48 37.51 9.38 -15.63
N THR A 49 36.34 9.82 -15.17
CA THR A 49 35.42 8.93 -14.45
C THR A 49 34.84 7.85 -15.37
N PRO A 50 34.78 6.57 -14.94
CA PRO A 50 34.09 5.53 -15.70
C PRO A 50 32.56 5.72 -15.72
N TYR A 51 32.02 6.66 -14.93
CA TYR A 51 30.58 6.89 -14.77
C TYR A 51 30.08 8.12 -15.55
N SER A 52 30.72 8.44 -16.67
CA SER A 52 30.34 9.57 -17.53
C SER A 52 28.84 9.53 -17.91
N ASP A 53 28.34 8.36 -18.31
CA ASP A 53 26.92 8.19 -18.69
C ASP A 53 25.96 8.40 -17.50
N ILE A 54 26.43 8.15 -16.28
CA ILE A 54 25.65 8.34 -15.06
C ILE A 54 25.55 9.82 -14.70
N ILE A 55 26.56 10.64 -14.97
CA ILE A 55 26.49 12.10 -14.74
C ILE A 55 25.25 12.66 -15.42
N GLU A 56 25.08 12.39 -16.71
CA GLU A 56 23.95 12.92 -17.46
C GLU A 56 22.62 12.37 -16.94
N ARG A 57 22.50 11.04 -16.78
CA ARG A 57 21.26 10.39 -16.32
C ARG A 57 20.86 10.86 -14.91
N GLY A 58 21.81 10.85 -13.99
CA GLY A 58 21.62 11.20 -12.58
C GLY A 58 21.25 12.66 -12.39
N VAL A 59 21.99 13.59 -13.03
CA VAL A 59 21.69 15.03 -12.93
C VAL A 59 20.33 15.35 -13.54
N ARG A 60 20.01 14.80 -14.71
CA ARG A 60 18.71 15.05 -15.36
C ARG A 60 17.55 14.50 -14.54
N GLN A 61 17.67 13.28 -13.98
CA GLN A 61 16.63 12.70 -13.14
C GLN A 61 16.48 13.45 -11.81
N ALA A 62 17.59 13.81 -11.15
CA ALA A 62 17.55 14.58 -9.92
C ALA A 62 16.90 15.95 -10.16
N ALA A 63 17.23 16.61 -11.27
CA ALA A 63 16.63 17.89 -11.63
C ALA A 63 15.12 17.80 -11.91
N ALA A 64 14.66 16.70 -12.51
CA ALA A 64 13.24 16.47 -12.78
C ALA A 64 12.40 16.28 -11.51
N LEU A 65 13.03 15.89 -10.39
CA LEU A 65 12.38 15.68 -9.10
C LEU A 65 12.65 16.81 -8.09
N TRP A 66 13.49 17.78 -8.45
CA TRP A 66 13.85 18.93 -7.63
C TRP A 66 12.72 19.95 -7.61
N GLN A 67 12.26 20.32 -6.43
CA GLN A 67 11.18 21.29 -6.20
C GLN A 67 11.71 22.57 -5.54
N THR A 68 10.88 23.60 -5.43
CA THR A 68 11.27 24.87 -4.82
C THR A 68 11.72 24.73 -3.36
N ASP A 69 11.09 23.81 -2.63
CA ASP A 69 11.41 23.54 -1.23
C ASP A 69 12.73 22.80 -1.07
N ASP A 70 13.29 22.28 -2.17
CA ASP A 70 14.57 21.61 -2.16
C ASP A 70 15.77 22.55 -2.19
N GLY A 71 15.58 23.75 -2.74
CA GLY A 71 16.64 24.75 -2.87
C GLY A 71 16.65 25.41 -4.24
N THR A 72 17.48 26.42 -4.35
CA THR A 72 17.72 27.23 -5.54
C THR A 72 18.49 26.46 -6.62
N GLU A 73 18.55 27.03 -7.83
CA GLU A 73 19.35 26.51 -8.94
C GLU A 73 20.84 26.39 -8.58
N ASP A 74 21.39 27.36 -7.83
CA ASP A 74 22.78 27.35 -7.37
C ASP A 74 23.03 26.27 -6.31
N GLU A 75 22.06 26.04 -5.42
CA GLU A 75 22.12 24.97 -4.42
C GLU A 75 22.05 23.59 -5.09
N PHE A 76 21.22 23.42 -6.13
CA PHE A 76 21.19 22.18 -6.92
C PHE A 76 22.56 21.88 -7.57
N LYS A 77 23.17 22.89 -8.20
CA LYS A 77 24.48 22.72 -8.83
C LYS A 77 25.56 22.38 -7.80
N THR A 78 25.60 23.11 -6.69
CA THR A 78 26.53 22.83 -5.58
C THR A 78 26.34 21.41 -5.05
N PHE A 79 25.08 21.02 -4.80
CA PHE A 79 24.73 19.69 -4.31
C PHE A 79 25.25 18.58 -5.24
N ALA A 80 25.02 18.71 -6.55
CA ALA A 80 25.46 17.70 -7.52
C ALA A 80 26.99 17.57 -7.55
N MET A 81 27.71 18.69 -7.49
CA MET A 81 29.18 18.72 -7.49
C MET A 81 29.78 18.11 -6.22
N GLU A 82 29.12 18.28 -5.07
CA GLU A 82 29.60 17.76 -3.78
C GLU A 82 29.26 16.27 -3.56
N ASN A 83 28.20 15.76 -4.18
CA ASN A 83 27.64 14.45 -3.86
C ASN A 83 27.79 13.40 -4.97
N PHE A 84 28.47 13.72 -6.07
CA PHE A 84 28.77 12.74 -7.12
C PHE A 84 29.96 11.86 -6.72
N ALA A 85 29.75 10.55 -6.66
CA ALA A 85 30.76 9.54 -6.43
C ALA A 85 31.47 9.19 -7.74
N ALA A 86 32.64 9.79 -7.96
CA ALA A 86 33.33 9.75 -9.24
C ALA A 86 34.22 8.52 -9.44
N THR A 87 34.60 7.84 -8.35
CA THR A 87 35.42 6.61 -8.38
C THR A 87 34.66 5.37 -7.96
N GLU A 88 35.18 4.19 -8.31
CA GLU A 88 34.59 2.90 -7.93
C GLU A 88 34.57 2.71 -6.41
N GLU A 89 35.62 3.19 -5.72
CA GLU A 89 35.70 3.14 -4.26
C GLU A 89 34.62 4.01 -3.61
N GLU A 90 34.45 5.25 -4.08
CA GLU A 90 33.43 6.17 -3.57
C GLU A 90 32.02 5.63 -3.83
N ARG A 91 31.77 5.15 -5.04
CA ARG A 91 30.46 4.63 -5.47
C ARG A 91 30.10 3.35 -4.70
N THR A 92 31.07 2.45 -4.50
CA THR A 92 30.87 1.24 -3.69
C THR A 92 30.59 1.59 -2.22
N ALA A 93 31.36 2.51 -1.64
CA ALA A 93 31.15 2.95 -0.25
C ALA A 93 29.76 3.59 -0.08
N LEU A 94 29.35 4.45 -1.02
CA LEU A 94 28.03 5.07 -1.03
C LEU A 94 26.93 4.01 -1.15
N PHE A 95 27.04 3.08 -2.10
CA PHE A 95 26.08 2.00 -2.29
C PHE A 95 25.88 1.18 -1.01
N LEU A 96 26.97 0.77 -0.35
CA LEU A 96 26.88 -0.02 0.89
C LEU A 96 26.23 0.78 2.03
N SER A 97 26.51 2.09 2.12
CA SER A 97 25.87 2.96 3.10
C SER A 97 24.36 3.08 2.85
N LEU A 98 23.97 3.35 1.61
CA LEU A 98 22.56 3.46 1.20
C LEU A 98 21.82 2.13 1.39
N SER A 99 22.42 1.01 0.99
CA SER A 99 21.86 -0.33 1.19
C SER A 99 21.56 -0.60 2.66
N ARG A 100 22.50 -0.29 3.57
CA ARG A 100 22.30 -0.45 5.01
C ARG A 100 21.19 0.47 5.54
N ILE A 101 21.12 1.72 5.07
CA ILE A 101 20.06 2.65 5.50
C ILE A 101 18.68 2.13 5.07
N MET A 102 18.53 1.77 3.78
CA MET A 102 17.28 1.25 3.25
C MET A 102 16.85 -0.06 3.93
N GLU A 103 17.78 -0.97 4.18
CA GLU A 103 17.49 -2.21 4.90
C GLU A 103 16.92 -1.92 6.30
N ASN A 104 17.54 -1.02 7.06
CA ASN A 104 17.07 -0.69 8.41
C ASN A 104 15.71 0.03 8.40
N LEU A 105 15.50 0.99 7.49
CA LEU A 105 14.22 1.69 7.37
C LEU A 105 13.09 0.71 7.05
N ASN A 106 13.26 -0.10 6.00
CA ASN A 106 12.24 -1.05 5.54
C ASN A 106 11.99 -2.12 6.60
N LYS A 107 13.04 -2.72 7.17
CA LYS A 107 12.92 -3.71 8.24
C LYS A 107 12.14 -3.15 9.44
N SER A 108 12.46 -1.94 9.88
CA SER A 108 11.79 -1.31 11.02
C SER A 108 10.31 -1.04 10.74
N ALA A 109 9.97 -0.56 9.54
CA ALA A 109 8.58 -0.37 9.14
C ALA A 109 7.82 -1.69 9.05
N ASP A 110 8.42 -2.73 8.45
CA ASP A 110 7.80 -4.05 8.33
C ASP A 110 7.57 -4.68 9.70
N MET A 111 8.56 -4.63 10.60
CA MET A 111 8.43 -5.13 11.96
C MET A 111 7.32 -4.41 12.73
N LEU A 112 7.24 -3.07 12.63
CA LEU A 112 6.18 -2.31 13.27
C LEU A 112 4.81 -2.68 12.69
N THR A 113 4.71 -2.80 11.37
CA THR A 113 3.48 -3.20 10.67
C THR A 113 3.00 -4.56 11.16
N VAL A 114 3.89 -5.56 11.22
CA VAL A 114 3.55 -6.89 11.73
C VAL A 114 3.04 -6.83 13.17
N GLU A 115 3.70 -6.10 14.06
CA GLU A 115 3.26 -5.99 15.46
C GLU A 115 1.90 -5.30 15.59
N LEU A 116 1.62 -4.26 14.78
CA LEU A 116 0.34 -3.54 14.79
C LEU A 116 -0.81 -4.36 14.19
N LEU A 117 -0.53 -5.32 13.29
CA LEU A 117 -1.53 -6.20 12.69
C LEU A 117 -1.89 -7.41 13.55
N LYS A 118 -1.04 -7.79 14.52
CA LYS A 118 -1.30 -8.98 15.35
C LYS A 118 -2.68 -9.00 16.01
N PRO A 119 -3.16 -7.92 16.65
CA PRO A 119 -4.46 -7.93 17.31
C PRO A 119 -5.62 -8.23 16.35
N THR A 120 -5.53 -7.79 15.09
CA THR A 120 -6.61 -7.95 14.10
C THR A 120 -6.47 -9.21 13.25
N GLN A 121 -5.29 -9.83 13.20
CA GLN A 121 -5.02 -10.98 12.32
C GLN A 121 -4.81 -12.31 13.05
N LEU A 122 -4.60 -12.31 14.38
CA LEU A 122 -4.41 -13.53 15.16
C LEU A 122 -5.68 -13.88 15.94
N THR A 123 -6.04 -15.16 15.96
CA THR A 123 -7.24 -15.66 16.66
C THR A 123 -7.02 -15.93 18.14
N ASN A 124 -5.78 -15.83 18.64
CA ASN A 124 -5.38 -16.20 20.00
C ASN A 124 -4.92 -15.02 20.88
N VAL A 125 -5.21 -13.78 20.47
CA VAL A 125 -4.77 -12.55 21.16
C VAL A 125 -5.92 -11.75 21.78
N GLY A 126 -7.13 -12.32 21.81
CA GLY A 126 -8.36 -11.68 22.29
C GLY A 126 -9.09 -10.91 21.19
N GLU A 127 -10.27 -10.39 21.53
CA GLU A 127 -11.07 -9.58 20.60
C GLU A 127 -10.38 -8.23 20.33
N PRO A 128 -10.17 -7.84 19.06
CA PRO A 128 -9.56 -6.57 18.73
C PRO A 128 -10.43 -5.39 19.18
N THR A 129 -9.80 -4.37 19.75
CA THR A 129 -10.45 -3.11 20.13
C THR A 129 -10.60 -2.17 18.94
N ALA A 130 -11.38 -1.10 19.09
CA ALA A 130 -11.46 -0.05 18.08
C ALA A 130 -10.10 0.60 17.76
N ALA A 131 -9.18 0.67 18.74
CA ALA A 131 -7.84 1.19 18.53
C ALA A 131 -7.00 0.26 17.65
N ASP A 132 -7.15 -1.05 17.82
CA ASP A 132 -6.44 -2.04 17.01
C ASP A 132 -6.85 -1.97 15.54
N TRP A 133 -8.16 -1.83 15.27
CA TRP A 133 -8.67 -1.64 13.91
C TRP A 133 -8.22 -0.32 13.26
N ILE A 134 -8.05 0.76 14.05
CA ILE A 134 -7.48 2.02 13.55
C ILE A 134 -6.00 1.82 13.22
N MET A 135 -5.26 1.17 14.11
CA MET A 135 -3.82 0.99 13.96
C MET A 135 -3.44 -0.05 12.90
N SER A 136 -4.33 -0.98 12.53
CA SER A 136 -4.09 -1.90 11.41
C SER A 136 -3.93 -1.18 10.07
N GLY A 137 -4.45 0.05 9.94
CA GLY A 137 -4.25 0.94 8.80
C GLY A 137 -3.06 1.89 8.88
N TYR A 138 -2.24 1.81 9.93
CA TYR A 138 -1.09 2.70 10.09
C TYR A 138 0.05 2.35 9.12
N GLY A 139 0.30 3.23 8.14
CA GLY A 139 1.41 3.11 7.21
C GLY A 139 2.75 3.47 7.83
N ALA A 140 3.44 2.50 8.45
CA ALA A 140 4.71 2.74 9.17
C ALA A 140 5.82 3.40 8.32
N GLY A 141 5.81 3.19 7.00
CA GLY A 141 6.75 3.79 6.05
C GLY A 141 6.20 4.94 5.22
N ALA A 142 4.98 5.45 5.51
CA ALA A 142 4.28 6.38 4.62
C ALA A 142 5.06 7.68 4.33
N HIS A 143 5.84 8.14 5.29
CA HIS A 143 6.65 9.36 5.20
C HIS A 143 8.06 9.17 4.65
N PHE A 144 8.55 7.92 4.51
CA PHE A 144 9.97 7.67 4.21
C PHE A 144 10.45 8.39 2.95
N SER A 145 9.71 8.30 1.84
CA SER A 145 10.12 8.96 0.60
C SER A 145 10.21 10.48 0.79
N GLU A 146 9.16 11.09 1.36
CA GLU A 146 9.09 12.54 1.60
C GLU A 146 10.24 13.04 2.49
N ASP A 147 10.51 12.33 3.60
CA ASP A 147 11.58 12.66 4.53
C ASP A 147 12.98 12.54 3.88
N LEU A 148 13.17 11.53 3.01
CA LEU A 148 14.43 11.31 2.30
C LEU A 148 14.66 12.30 1.15
N PHE A 149 13.60 12.86 0.57
CA PHE A 149 13.72 14.04 -0.30
C PHE A 149 14.08 15.28 0.51
N ALA A 150 13.39 15.52 1.63
CA ALA A 150 13.62 16.68 2.48
C ALA A 150 15.06 16.74 3.01
N ASN A 151 15.64 15.60 3.40
CA ASN A 151 17.03 15.52 3.86
C ASN A 151 18.08 15.29 2.76
N LYS A 152 17.66 15.27 1.49
CA LYS A 152 18.48 15.08 0.28
C LYS A 152 19.06 13.70 0.00
N LEU A 153 18.86 12.70 0.86
CA LEU A 153 19.39 11.36 0.60
C LEU A 153 18.78 10.73 -0.67
N ALA A 154 17.52 11.04 -0.98
CA ALA A 154 16.90 10.62 -2.24
C ALA A 154 17.67 11.17 -3.44
N PHE A 155 18.07 12.46 -3.43
CA PHE A 155 18.86 13.05 -4.51
C PHE A 155 20.28 12.50 -4.59
N VAL A 156 20.94 12.21 -3.46
CA VAL A 156 22.23 11.50 -3.46
C VAL A 156 22.10 10.15 -4.16
N THR A 157 21.00 9.45 -3.89
CA THR A 157 20.71 8.16 -4.50
C THR A 157 20.46 8.28 -6.00
N ILE A 158 19.57 9.18 -6.42
CA ILE A 158 19.22 9.41 -7.84
C ILE A 158 20.45 9.83 -8.66
N LEU A 159 21.25 10.76 -8.12
CA LEU A 159 22.42 11.31 -8.78
C LEU A 159 23.45 10.22 -9.12
N ASN A 160 23.63 9.25 -8.22
CA ASN A 160 24.67 8.23 -8.34
C ASN A 160 24.15 6.90 -8.90
N PHE A 161 22.88 6.57 -8.66
CA PHE A 161 22.24 5.32 -9.07
C PHE A 161 20.89 5.62 -9.75
N PRO A 162 20.89 6.23 -10.95
CA PRO A 162 19.67 6.61 -11.64
C PRO A 162 18.84 5.40 -12.07
N PHE A 163 17.55 5.65 -12.29
CA PHE A 163 16.57 4.67 -12.73
C PHE A 163 16.92 4.08 -14.11
N TYR A 164 16.53 2.81 -14.31
CA TYR A 164 16.55 2.16 -15.62
C TYR A 164 15.15 1.66 -15.95
N THR A 165 14.68 1.97 -17.15
CA THR A 165 13.42 1.47 -17.71
C THR A 165 13.45 -0.05 -17.84
N LEU A 166 12.27 -0.66 -17.98
CA LEU A 166 12.16 -2.10 -18.21
C LEU A 166 12.87 -2.52 -19.51
N GLU A 167 12.78 -1.69 -20.56
CA GLU A 167 13.46 -1.95 -21.83
C GLU A 167 14.99 -1.95 -21.67
N GLU A 168 15.55 -0.92 -21.01
CA GLU A 168 16.99 -0.88 -20.71
C GLU A 168 17.42 -2.07 -19.85
N LYS A 169 16.65 -2.45 -18.83
CA LYS A 169 16.95 -3.62 -17.98
C LYS A 169 16.96 -4.92 -18.78
N ASN A 170 16.04 -5.08 -19.73
CA ASN A 170 16.01 -6.26 -20.61
C ASN A 170 17.23 -6.29 -21.55
N MET A 171 17.67 -5.14 -22.04
CA MET A 171 18.83 -5.04 -22.94
C MET A 171 20.17 -5.21 -22.21
N LEU A 172 20.34 -4.52 -21.08
CA LEU A 172 21.62 -4.38 -20.37
C LEU A 172 21.79 -5.44 -19.27
N GLY A 173 20.69 -5.89 -18.66
CA GLY A 173 20.71 -6.70 -17.44
C GLY A 173 21.35 -8.08 -17.59
N ALA A 174 21.42 -8.63 -18.82
CA ALA A 174 22.14 -9.86 -19.10
C ALA A 174 23.68 -9.72 -18.91
N SER A 175 24.19 -8.50 -19.01
CA SER A 175 25.62 -8.18 -18.86
C SER A 175 25.98 -7.73 -17.44
N TRP A 176 24.98 -7.37 -16.63
CA TRP A 176 25.19 -6.88 -15.27
C TRP A 176 25.59 -7.99 -14.30
N SER A 177 26.64 -7.71 -13.54
CA SER A 177 26.98 -8.40 -12.32
C SER A 177 25.90 -8.23 -11.25
N ARG A 178 26.01 -9.00 -10.17
CA ARG A 178 25.11 -8.90 -9.01
C ARG A 178 25.10 -7.50 -8.39
N ILE A 179 26.25 -6.83 -8.35
CA ILE A 179 26.35 -5.50 -7.74
C ILE A 179 25.71 -4.44 -8.63
N GLU A 180 25.88 -4.53 -9.96
CA GLU A 180 25.22 -3.63 -10.91
C GLU A 180 23.69 -3.79 -10.88
N TRP A 181 23.20 -5.03 -10.76
CA TRP A 181 21.77 -5.28 -10.52
C TRP A 181 21.27 -4.63 -9.22
N ALA A 182 22.05 -4.73 -8.14
CA ALA A 182 21.68 -4.14 -6.87
C ALA A 182 21.67 -2.60 -6.93
N GLN A 183 22.65 -2.00 -7.61
CA GLN A 183 22.71 -0.57 -7.89
C GLN A 183 21.53 -0.10 -8.76
N ALA A 184 21.18 -0.83 -9.82
CA ALA A 184 20.03 -0.52 -10.65
C ALA A 184 18.70 -0.61 -9.87
N ARG A 185 18.58 -1.57 -8.95
CA ARG A 185 17.41 -1.70 -8.05
C ARG A 185 17.31 -0.55 -7.04
N LEU A 186 18.43 0.00 -6.60
CA LEU A 186 18.43 1.18 -5.73
C LEU A 186 17.86 2.41 -6.47
N GLY A 187 18.11 2.52 -7.78
CA GLY A 187 17.54 3.57 -8.62
C GLY A 187 16.02 3.48 -8.84
N ASP A 188 15.40 2.34 -8.51
CA ASP A 188 13.94 2.17 -8.58
C ASP A 188 13.21 2.77 -7.38
N VAL A 189 13.94 3.15 -6.32
CA VAL A 189 13.34 3.61 -5.05
C VAL A 189 12.78 5.04 -5.18
N PHE A 190 13.42 5.90 -5.98
CA PHE A 190 13.07 7.31 -6.10
C PHE A 190 12.85 7.74 -7.56
N THR A 191 11.73 7.31 -8.14
CA THR A 191 11.31 7.68 -9.50
C THR A 191 10.26 8.77 -9.53
N GLN A 192 9.60 9.03 -8.40
CA GLN A 192 8.49 9.96 -8.25
C GLN A 192 8.36 10.44 -6.81
N ARG A 193 7.61 11.53 -6.59
CA ARG A 193 7.34 12.11 -5.26
C ARG A 193 5.87 11.95 -4.90
N ILE A 194 5.54 10.80 -4.32
CA ILE A 194 4.21 10.57 -3.75
C ILE A 194 4.16 11.24 -2.36
N PRO A 195 3.22 12.15 -2.09
CA PRO A 195 3.08 12.77 -0.77
C PRO A 195 2.81 11.73 0.31
N ALA A 196 3.36 11.94 1.50
CA ALA A 196 3.20 11.02 2.61
C ALA A 196 1.72 10.80 3.01
N ALA A 197 0.91 11.86 2.91
CA ALA A 197 -0.54 11.78 3.14
C ALA A 197 -1.24 10.83 2.16
N VAL A 198 -0.78 10.72 0.92
CA VAL A 198 -1.31 9.79 -0.08
C VAL A 198 -0.89 8.36 0.24
N ASN A 199 0.37 8.14 0.63
CA ASN A 199 0.84 6.82 1.09
C ASN A 199 0.08 6.36 2.35
N ALA A 200 -0.14 7.26 3.31
CA ALA A 200 -0.92 6.96 4.51
C ALA A 200 -2.38 6.63 4.18
N LEU A 201 -2.99 7.38 3.24
CA LEU A 201 -4.34 7.08 2.75
C LEU A 201 -4.38 5.71 2.07
N LEU A 202 -3.40 5.37 1.24
CA LEU A 202 -3.29 4.05 0.62
C LEU A 202 -3.22 2.94 1.66
N SER A 203 -2.32 3.05 2.66
CA SER A 203 -2.24 2.09 3.76
C SER A 203 -3.58 1.93 4.48
N GLN A 204 -4.26 3.05 4.76
CA GLN A 204 -5.59 3.02 5.39
C GLN A 204 -6.63 2.32 4.51
N LYS A 205 -6.68 2.59 3.20
CA LYS A 205 -7.67 2.00 2.29
C LYS A 205 -7.43 0.51 2.05
N TYR A 206 -6.18 0.08 2.00
CA TYR A 206 -5.85 -1.35 1.97
C TYR A 206 -6.24 -2.05 3.26
N ALA A 207 -5.94 -1.47 4.43
CA ALA A 207 -6.35 -2.05 5.70
C ALA A 207 -7.87 -2.10 5.87
N ASP A 208 -8.60 -1.05 5.48
CA ASP A 208 -10.06 -1.04 5.44
C ASP A 208 -10.64 -2.20 4.60
N ALA A 209 -10.00 -2.49 3.46
CA ALA A 209 -10.37 -3.59 2.59
C ALA A 209 -9.99 -4.96 3.19
N GLU A 210 -8.81 -5.08 3.79
CA GLU A 210 -8.34 -6.30 4.44
C GLU A 210 -9.18 -6.63 5.67
N ASN A 211 -9.48 -5.64 6.52
CA ASN A 211 -10.34 -5.78 7.70
C ASN A 211 -11.75 -6.28 7.31
N TYR A 212 -12.34 -5.77 6.22
CA TYR A 212 -13.63 -6.27 5.72
C TYR A 212 -13.61 -7.76 5.43
N ILE A 213 -12.48 -8.29 4.98
CA ILE A 213 -12.33 -9.69 4.58
C ILE A 213 -11.85 -10.55 5.78
N ALA A 214 -11.06 -9.97 6.68
CA ALA A 214 -10.52 -10.59 7.91
C ALA A 214 -11.61 -10.98 8.91
N ASP A 215 -12.70 -10.21 8.95
CA ASP A 215 -13.87 -10.48 9.80
C ASP A 215 -15.05 -11.02 8.98
N TYR A 216 -14.80 -11.82 7.94
CA TYR A 216 -15.87 -12.34 7.09
C TYR A 216 -15.89 -13.87 7.15
N ASN A 217 -16.66 -14.42 8.10
CA ASN A 217 -16.75 -15.86 8.35
C ASN A 217 -18.10 -16.44 7.95
N ILE A 218 -18.07 -17.70 7.51
CA ILE A 218 -19.27 -18.50 7.20
C ILE A 218 -19.32 -19.69 8.16
N CYS A 219 -20.46 -19.84 8.85
CA CYS A 219 -20.76 -21.01 9.67
C CYS A 219 -21.20 -22.17 8.75
N MET A 220 -20.24 -23.01 8.35
CA MET A 220 -20.46 -24.08 7.38
C MET A 220 -21.45 -25.14 7.88
N ASP A 221 -21.49 -25.35 9.19
CA ASP A 221 -22.44 -26.25 9.86
C ASP A 221 -23.90 -25.79 9.78
N ARG A 222 -24.14 -24.52 9.41
CA ARG A 222 -25.48 -23.96 9.16
C ARG A 222 -25.91 -24.03 7.69
N LEU A 223 -25.05 -24.49 6.80
CA LEU A 223 -25.39 -24.66 5.39
C LEU A 223 -26.24 -25.90 5.17
N ARG A 224 -27.22 -25.79 4.29
CA ARG A 224 -28.14 -26.88 3.93
C ARG A 224 -28.22 -27.03 2.41
N THR A 225 -28.26 -28.27 1.96
CA THR A 225 -28.66 -28.61 0.59
C THR A 225 -30.14 -28.27 0.38
N CYS A 226 -30.61 -28.21 -0.87
CA CYS A 226 -32.03 -27.97 -1.14
C CYS A 226 -32.99 -28.99 -0.50
N ASP A 227 -32.54 -30.22 -0.25
CA ASP A 227 -33.29 -31.25 0.46
C ASP A 227 -33.10 -31.25 1.99
N GLY A 228 -32.38 -30.25 2.53
CA GLY A 228 -32.24 -30.01 3.96
C GLY A 228 -31.14 -30.81 4.66
N ARG A 229 -30.23 -31.46 3.91
CA ARG A 229 -29.08 -32.17 4.48
C ARG A 229 -27.98 -31.18 4.90
N GLN A 230 -27.28 -31.53 5.97
CA GLN A 230 -26.04 -30.89 6.40
C GLN A 230 -24.86 -31.68 5.84
N LEU A 231 -23.92 -31.00 5.18
CA LEU A 231 -22.74 -31.64 4.59
C LEU A 231 -21.46 -31.43 5.43
N PHE A 232 -21.40 -30.35 6.19
CA PHE A 232 -20.23 -29.95 6.97
C PHE A 232 -20.39 -30.28 8.46
N PRO A 233 -19.30 -30.61 9.17
CA PRO A 233 -19.34 -30.97 10.58
C PRO A 233 -19.76 -29.79 11.47
N ASP A 234 -20.32 -30.11 12.64
CA ASP A 234 -20.76 -29.13 13.63
C ASP A 234 -19.64 -28.19 14.09
N GLY A 235 -19.95 -26.91 14.24
CA GLY A 235 -19.00 -25.89 14.68
C GLY A 235 -17.97 -25.46 13.64
N MET A 236 -18.05 -25.94 12.40
CA MET A 236 -17.14 -25.54 11.34
C MET A 236 -17.36 -24.07 10.93
N LEU A 237 -16.38 -23.23 11.22
CA LEU A 237 -16.35 -21.81 10.87
C LEU A 237 -15.20 -21.58 9.89
N LEU A 238 -15.50 -21.03 8.72
CA LEU A 238 -14.49 -20.76 7.70
C LEU A 238 -14.45 -19.28 7.36
N LEU A 239 -13.23 -18.73 7.41
CA LEU A 239 -12.93 -17.40 6.91
C LEU A 239 -13.04 -17.38 5.37
N SER A 240 -13.79 -16.41 4.84
CA SER A 240 -14.20 -16.39 3.43
C SER A 240 -13.04 -16.35 2.44
N HIS A 241 -11.92 -15.73 2.80
CA HIS A 241 -10.83 -15.45 1.87
C HIS A 241 -9.67 -16.44 1.87
N TRP A 242 -9.52 -17.25 2.92
CA TRP A 242 -8.55 -18.34 2.95
C TRP A 242 -9.23 -19.69 3.05
N ASN A 243 -10.08 -19.87 4.06
CA ASN A 243 -10.53 -21.19 4.46
C ASN A 243 -11.57 -21.79 3.53
N LEU A 244 -12.44 -20.99 2.89
CA LEU A 244 -13.38 -21.53 1.87
C LEU A 244 -12.63 -22.19 0.71
N ARG A 245 -11.57 -21.53 0.19
CA ARG A 245 -10.74 -22.07 -0.89
C ARG A 245 -10.00 -23.33 -0.43
N ASP A 246 -9.49 -23.32 0.79
CA ASP A 246 -8.69 -24.43 1.31
C ASP A 246 -9.57 -25.65 1.61
N GLU A 247 -10.78 -25.45 2.13
CA GLU A 247 -11.77 -26.51 2.31
C GLU A 247 -12.22 -27.08 0.97
N LEU A 248 -12.53 -26.23 -0.01
CA LEU A 248 -12.87 -26.68 -1.37
C LEU A 248 -11.78 -27.58 -1.95
N LYS A 249 -10.50 -27.28 -1.68
CA LYS A 249 -9.39 -28.14 -2.08
C LYS A 249 -9.28 -29.42 -1.25
N ALA A 250 -9.52 -29.36 0.05
CA ALA A 250 -9.47 -30.53 0.92
C ALA A 250 -10.51 -31.58 0.51
N ASP A 251 -11.67 -31.13 0.03
CA ASP A 251 -12.75 -32.01 -0.40
C ASP A 251 -12.51 -32.73 -1.75
N TYR A 252 -11.41 -32.49 -2.48
CA TYR A 252 -11.17 -33.16 -3.78
C TYR A 252 -11.13 -34.70 -3.70
N SER A 253 -10.78 -35.25 -2.54
CA SER A 253 -10.78 -36.71 -2.33
C SER A 253 -12.15 -37.29 -2.00
N ASP A 254 -13.16 -36.45 -1.76
CA ASP A 254 -14.49 -36.92 -1.37
C ASP A 254 -15.18 -37.64 -2.53
N PRO A 255 -15.95 -38.72 -2.24
CA PRO A 255 -16.64 -39.47 -3.27
C PRO A 255 -17.61 -38.61 -4.07
N LEU A 256 -17.61 -38.80 -5.40
CA LEU A 256 -18.62 -38.21 -6.26
C LEU A 256 -19.98 -38.89 -6.05
N VAL A 257 -21.05 -38.10 -6.06
CA VAL A 257 -22.43 -38.57 -6.04
C VAL A 257 -23.15 -38.15 -7.32
N THR A 258 -24.26 -38.81 -7.63
CA THR A 258 -25.09 -38.42 -8.79
C THR A 258 -26.14 -37.41 -8.34
N ASP A 259 -26.14 -36.22 -8.93
CA ASP A 259 -27.14 -35.18 -8.65
C ASP A 259 -28.52 -35.48 -9.30
N SER A 260 -29.50 -34.60 -9.06
CA SER A 260 -30.86 -34.71 -9.60
C SER A 260 -30.95 -34.64 -11.13
N PHE A 261 -29.88 -34.21 -11.80
CA PHE A 261 -29.74 -34.14 -13.25
C PHE A 261 -28.89 -35.30 -13.82
N GLY A 262 -28.46 -36.25 -13.00
CA GLY A 262 -27.67 -37.41 -13.43
C GLY A 262 -26.16 -37.13 -13.58
N ARG A 263 -25.64 -36.02 -13.04
CA ARG A 263 -24.22 -35.65 -13.11
C ARG A 263 -23.45 -36.14 -11.90
N LEU A 264 -22.21 -36.58 -12.08
CA LEU A 264 -21.31 -36.86 -10.97
C LEU A 264 -20.75 -35.56 -10.42
N VAL A 265 -21.02 -35.28 -9.15
CA VAL A 265 -20.64 -34.04 -8.46
C VAL A 265 -20.04 -34.33 -7.09
N ASN A 266 -19.24 -33.39 -6.61
CA ASN A 266 -18.83 -33.33 -5.22
C ASN A 266 -19.72 -32.29 -4.51
N GLU A 267 -20.68 -32.74 -3.71
CA GLU A 267 -21.72 -31.85 -3.14
C GLU A 267 -21.14 -30.76 -2.23
N LYS A 268 -20.04 -31.06 -1.51
CA LYS A 268 -19.39 -30.08 -0.66
C LYS A 268 -18.70 -28.99 -1.49
N GLN A 269 -17.96 -29.39 -2.54
CA GLN A 269 -17.31 -28.43 -3.43
C GLN A 269 -18.34 -27.54 -4.15
N GLU A 270 -19.44 -28.11 -4.62
CA GLU A 270 -20.54 -27.34 -5.23
C GLU A 270 -21.17 -26.36 -4.23
N MET A 271 -21.43 -26.79 -2.99
CA MET A 271 -21.97 -25.91 -1.96
C MET A 271 -21.01 -24.75 -1.63
N ILE A 272 -19.71 -25.01 -1.49
CA ILE A 272 -18.70 -23.96 -1.27
C ILE A 272 -18.65 -23.03 -2.49
N TYR A 273 -18.70 -23.58 -3.70
CA TYR A 273 -18.71 -22.81 -4.93
C TYR A 273 -19.91 -21.86 -4.99
N ASP A 274 -21.11 -22.33 -4.63
CA ASP A 274 -22.30 -21.49 -4.51
C ASP A 274 -22.11 -20.37 -3.48
N VAL A 275 -21.60 -20.69 -2.28
CA VAL A 275 -21.28 -19.68 -1.25
C VAL A 275 -20.34 -18.61 -1.83
N MET A 276 -19.25 -19.01 -2.49
CA MET A 276 -18.30 -18.09 -3.11
C MET A 276 -18.96 -17.25 -4.21
N GLN A 277 -19.83 -17.82 -5.04
CA GLN A 277 -20.59 -17.07 -6.04
C GLN A 277 -21.50 -16.02 -5.40
N ARG A 278 -22.21 -16.35 -4.31
CA ARG A 278 -23.08 -15.39 -3.61
C ARG A 278 -22.28 -14.24 -3.02
N ILE A 279 -21.10 -14.50 -2.46
CA ILE A 279 -20.19 -13.47 -1.96
C ILE A 279 -19.66 -12.59 -3.11
N VAL A 280 -19.16 -13.20 -4.19
CA VAL A 280 -18.60 -12.45 -5.31
C VAL A 280 -19.66 -11.59 -6.00
N ARG A 281 -20.88 -12.11 -6.19
CA ARG A 281 -21.99 -11.34 -6.76
C ARG A 281 -22.64 -10.37 -5.77
N GLN A 282 -22.22 -10.37 -4.50
CA GLN A 282 -22.78 -9.58 -3.42
C GLN A 282 -24.28 -9.82 -3.19
N GLU A 283 -24.70 -11.07 -3.41
CA GLU A 283 -26.06 -11.57 -3.23
C GLU A 283 -26.25 -12.32 -1.90
N ILE A 284 -25.15 -12.62 -1.20
CA ILE A 284 -25.19 -13.34 0.08
C ILE A 284 -26.07 -12.62 1.11
N PRO A 285 -26.96 -13.33 1.83
CA PRO A 285 -27.79 -12.74 2.86
C PRO A 285 -26.95 -12.13 3.98
N ALA A 286 -27.27 -10.91 4.43
CA ALA A 286 -26.52 -10.27 5.51
C ALA A 286 -26.55 -11.08 6.82
N ALA A 287 -27.65 -11.80 7.06
CA ALA A 287 -27.90 -12.52 8.30
C ALA A 287 -27.02 -13.76 8.51
N VAL A 288 -26.25 -14.22 7.51
CA VAL A 288 -25.47 -15.47 7.59
C VAL A 288 -23.96 -15.23 7.75
N ILE A 289 -23.52 -13.97 7.71
CA ILE A 289 -22.12 -13.57 7.90
C ILE A 289 -21.84 -13.47 9.40
N ASN A 290 -20.81 -14.15 9.88
CA ASN A 290 -20.44 -14.21 11.31
C ASN A 290 -21.59 -14.63 12.25
N ASN A 291 -22.60 -15.35 11.74
CA ASN A 291 -23.79 -15.69 12.49
C ASN A 291 -24.08 -17.19 12.40
N ASN A 292 -24.14 -17.85 13.56
CA ASN A 292 -24.37 -19.28 13.70
C ASN A 292 -25.83 -19.64 14.02
N GLU A 293 -26.75 -18.68 13.99
CA GLU A 293 -28.16 -18.93 14.28
C GLU A 293 -28.94 -19.48 13.08
N PRO A 294 -28.97 -18.81 11.90
CA PRO A 294 -29.91 -19.19 10.86
C PRO A 294 -29.38 -20.30 9.95
N LEU A 295 -30.26 -21.15 9.43
CA LEU A 295 -29.96 -22.08 8.36
C LEU A 295 -29.96 -21.37 7.00
N TRP A 296 -28.92 -21.63 6.19
CA TRP A 296 -28.78 -21.04 4.86
C TRP A 296 -28.71 -22.11 3.78
N TYR A 297 -29.39 -21.88 2.67
CA TYR A 297 -29.46 -22.74 1.49
C TYR A 297 -28.76 -22.04 0.32
N PRO A 298 -27.44 -22.20 0.10
CA PRO A 298 -26.67 -21.39 -0.85
C PRO A 298 -27.13 -21.47 -2.30
N GLU A 299 -27.52 -22.68 -2.75
CA GLU A 299 -28.00 -22.93 -4.11
C GLU A 299 -29.23 -22.06 -4.43
N SER A 300 -30.23 -22.04 -3.53
CA SER A 300 -31.45 -21.24 -3.69
C SER A 300 -31.33 -19.82 -3.13
N ASN A 301 -30.23 -19.51 -2.44
CA ASN A 301 -29.96 -18.29 -1.70
C ASN A 301 -31.04 -17.90 -0.67
N ARG A 302 -31.57 -18.89 0.06
CA ARG A 302 -32.65 -18.69 1.04
C ARG A 302 -32.18 -18.93 2.47
N VAL A 303 -32.70 -18.15 3.40
CA VAL A 303 -32.45 -18.30 4.85
C VAL A 303 -33.72 -18.83 5.48
N GLU A 304 -33.64 -19.92 6.24
CA GLU A 304 -34.82 -20.61 6.81
C GLU A 304 -35.91 -20.92 5.75
N GLY A 305 -35.49 -21.22 4.52
CA GLY A 305 -36.39 -21.50 3.39
C GLY A 305 -37.10 -20.28 2.78
N VAL A 306 -36.83 -19.05 3.24
CA VAL A 306 -37.42 -17.82 2.69
C VAL A 306 -36.35 -16.91 2.06
N ALA A 307 -36.80 -15.94 1.24
CA ALA A 307 -35.88 -14.92 0.72
C ALA A 307 -35.37 -14.05 1.87
N ALA A 308 -34.11 -13.64 1.81
CA ALA A 308 -33.47 -12.78 2.80
C ALA A 308 -32.77 -11.61 2.12
N GLU A 309 -32.64 -10.51 2.85
CA GLU A 309 -31.93 -9.32 2.38
C GLU A 309 -30.44 -9.60 2.25
N ARG A 310 -29.87 -9.25 1.10
CA ARG A 310 -28.44 -9.36 0.83
C ARG A 310 -27.62 -8.34 1.65
N GLU A 311 -26.33 -8.59 1.79
CA GLU A 311 -25.40 -7.61 2.36
C GLU A 311 -25.34 -6.32 1.53
N ALA A 312 -24.92 -5.22 2.16
CA ALA A 312 -24.66 -3.97 1.47
C ALA A 312 -23.44 -4.08 0.53
N ASP A 313 -23.33 -3.17 -0.45
CA ASP A 313 -22.29 -3.18 -1.48
C ASP A 313 -20.87 -2.78 -0.99
N ILE A 314 -20.51 -3.17 0.24
CA ILE A 314 -19.27 -2.79 0.94
C ILE A 314 -18.05 -3.30 0.20
N ARG A 315 -18.02 -4.56 -0.26
CA ARG A 315 -16.91 -5.12 -1.04
C ARG A 315 -16.52 -4.24 -2.23
N TYR A 316 -17.48 -3.87 -3.08
CA TYR A 316 -17.20 -3.03 -4.25
C TYR A 316 -16.81 -1.61 -3.83
N GLN A 317 -17.40 -1.08 -2.75
CA GLN A 317 -16.98 0.21 -2.20
C GLN A 317 -15.51 0.17 -1.74
N ARG A 318 -15.05 -0.90 -1.08
CA ARG A 318 -13.64 -1.05 -0.67
C ARG A 318 -12.70 -1.10 -1.88
N ILE A 319 -13.06 -1.83 -2.93
CA ILE A 319 -12.29 -1.85 -4.19
C ILE A 319 -12.22 -0.45 -4.80
N LEU A 320 -13.34 0.28 -4.81
CA LEU A 320 -13.41 1.64 -5.36
C LEU A 320 -12.61 2.64 -4.52
N ASP A 321 -12.63 2.53 -3.19
CA ASP A 321 -11.86 3.36 -2.28
C ASP A 321 -10.35 3.18 -2.50
N VAL A 322 -9.90 1.93 -2.65
CA VAL A 322 -8.50 1.63 -3.00
C VAL A 322 -8.15 2.20 -4.37
N PHE A 323 -9.01 2.02 -5.38
CA PHE A 323 -8.81 2.58 -6.71
C PHE A 323 -8.65 4.11 -6.70
N HIS A 324 -9.52 4.82 -5.97
CA HIS A 324 -9.42 6.28 -5.85
C HIS A 324 -8.18 6.74 -5.07
N ALA A 325 -7.71 5.95 -4.09
CA ALA A 325 -6.45 6.24 -3.40
C ALA A 325 -5.24 6.02 -4.33
N MET A 326 -5.24 4.96 -5.14
CA MET A 326 -4.20 4.71 -6.15
C MET A 326 -4.17 5.82 -7.20
N GLN A 327 -5.33 6.27 -7.67
CA GLN A 327 -5.42 7.39 -8.61
C GLN A 327 -4.83 8.69 -8.06
N GLN A 328 -4.81 8.88 -6.73
CA GLN A 328 -4.12 10.04 -6.13
C GLN A 328 -2.60 9.89 -6.13
N ALA A 329 -2.07 8.67 -6.10
CA ALA A 329 -0.63 8.42 -6.21
C ALA A 329 -0.12 8.56 -7.65
N ASP A 330 -1.00 8.37 -8.64
CA ASP A 330 -0.68 8.50 -10.07
C ASP A 330 -0.76 9.95 -10.61
N ARG A 331 -1.18 10.92 -9.78
CA ARG A 331 -1.34 12.34 -10.15
C ARG A 331 -0.12 13.16 -9.78
#